data_AF-A0AAD9KYQ0-F1
#
_entry.id   AF-A0AAD9KYQ0-F1
#
_cell.length_a   1.000
_cell.length_b   1.000
_cell.length_c   1.000
_cell.angle_alpha   90.00
_cell.angle_beta   90.00
_cell.angle_gamma   90.00
#
_symmetry.space_group_name_H-M   'P 1'
#
loop_
_entity.id
_entity.type
_entity.pdbx_description
1 polymer ?
#
loop_
_entity_poly.entity_id
_entity_poly.type
_entity_poly.pdbx_seq_one_letter_code
_entity_poly.pdbx_strand_id
1 'polypeptide(L)'
;MGVLEMEAERIKETLRGVLEPCGFECYPFKIGWYNDYVTKPFEFKYDRDTLAFILISTPSMFEKAFLPFLGSELCAGTRDPIDQCMDHHFKRAVQAFAGEEIELIHDYDMNHMRRPRVLVQTAGHVSGAAFYYQRSSVTQDPWPKKKSIHGVSIHPKFGGWFGLRGILIFKNVIVPTMPHVPPQDVLSDEQKIEVLNRFNGNWRDGTFRDIIPVEDSYSPVQRTYFNTWPKDRKPLIEQLKEDMLKASGELGGLDINDTTRGIQQMSVCDSNGTQEVAEENQTREEHGTQVGNSKQNEELNVDDKRELETSVLKSCPYHLDGKLPQKTNIWTSNTVSVDTL
;
A
#
# COMPACT_ATOMS: atom_id res chain seq x y z
N MET A 1 19.65 13.69 21.62
CA MET A 1 19.24 13.35 20.25
C MET A 1 20.12 14.16 19.30
N GLY A 2 20.79 13.52 18.35
CA GLY A 2 21.63 14.20 17.37
C GLY A 2 20.80 14.92 16.29
N VAL A 3 21.35 15.95 15.63
CA VAL A 3 20.61 16.72 14.60
C VAL A 3 20.09 15.81 13.47
N LEU A 4 20.85 14.78 13.08
CA LEU A 4 20.44 13.81 12.04
C LEU A 4 19.42 12.76 12.55
N GLU A 5 19.40 12.48 13.85
CA GLU A 5 18.43 11.60 14.50
C GLU A 5 17.07 12.30 14.60
N MET A 6 17.07 13.61 14.85
CA MET A 6 15.87 14.47 14.83
C MET A 6 15.23 14.52 13.43
N GLU A 7 16.01 14.44 12.36
CA GLU A 7 15.48 14.52 10.99
C GLU A 7 14.73 13.25 10.58
N ALA A 8 15.25 12.06 10.92
CA ALA A 8 14.54 10.80 10.72
C ALA A 8 13.18 10.78 11.45
N GLU A 9 13.15 11.25 12.70
CA GLU A 9 11.93 11.31 13.50
C GLU A 9 10.96 12.41 12.99
N ARG A 10 11.46 13.56 12.52
CA ARG A 10 10.64 14.61 11.87
C ARG A 10 9.91 14.08 10.64
N ILE A 11 10.64 13.35 9.78
CA ILE A 11 10.07 12.73 8.57
C ILE A 11 9.05 11.66 8.96
N LYS A 12 9.38 10.80 9.93
CA LYS A 12 8.48 9.77 10.47
C LYS A 12 7.17 10.36 10.99
N GLU A 13 7.21 11.36 11.87
CA GLU A 13 5.98 11.96 12.42
C GLU A 13 5.16 12.68 11.34
N THR A 14 5.81 13.27 10.33
CA THR A 14 5.11 13.84 9.16
C THR A 14 4.41 12.76 8.34
N LEU A 15 5.10 11.63 8.07
CA LEU A 15 4.50 10.48 7.38
C LEU A 15 3.31 9.92 8.18
N ARG A 16 3.46 9.72 9.49
CA ARG A 16 2.42 9.21 10.38
C ARG A 16 1.18 10.12 10.38
N GLY A 17 1.36 11.44 10.48
CA GLY A 17 0.26 12.40 10.40
C GLY A 17 -0.55 12.35 9.09
N VAL A 18 0.06 11.95 7.98
CA VAL A 18 -0.62 11.78 6.68
C VAL A 18 -1.21 10.37 6.49
N LEU A 19 -0.57 9.34 7.05
CA LEU A 19 -0.82 7.93 6.72
C LEU A 19 -1.62 7.16 7.79
N GLU A 20 -1.40 7.40 9.08
CA GLU A 20 -2.12 6.71 10.17
C GLU A 20 -3.65 6.95 10.16
N PRO A 21 -4.16 8.16 9.87
CA PRO A 21 -5.62 8.38 9.73
C PRO A 21 -6.27 7.51 8.65
N CYS A 22 -5.48 7.08 7.65
CA CYS A 22 -5.90 6.20 6.55
C CYS A 22 -5.58 4.71 6.81
N GLY A 23 -5.21 4.34 8.05
CA GLY A 23 -4.97 2.94 8.43
C GLY A 23 -3.64 2.36 7.95
N PHE A 24 -2.65 3.20 7.63
CA PHE A 24 -1.29 2.78 7.30
C PHE A 24 -0.33 2.99 8.48
N GLU A 25 0.74 2.22 8.53
CA GLU A 25 1.89 2.45 9.42
C GLU A 25 3.17 2.59 8.58
N CYS A 26 4.17 3.29 9.10
CA CYS A 26 5.47 3.46 8.44
C CYS A 26 6.63 3.26 9.41
N TYR A 27 7.67 2.54 8.98
CA TYR A 27 8.81 2.17 9.82
C TYR A 27 10.13 2.52 9.13
N PRO A 28 11.04 3.30 9.78
CA PRO A 28 12.29 3.71 9.18
C PRO A 28 13.30 2.56 9.14
N PHE A 29 14.13 2.55 8.10
CA PHE A 29 15.31 1.69 7.99
C PHE A 29 16.42 2.39 7.19
N LYS A 30 17.64 1.87 7.30
CA LYS A 30 18.76 2.29 6.43
C LYS A 30 18.87 1.38 5.22
N ILE A 31 19.19 1.95 4.06
CA ILE A 31 19.46 1.16 2.84
C ILE A 31 20.55 0.10 3.08
N GLY A 32 21.57 0.39 3.89
CA GLY A 32 22.59 -0.57 4.31
C GLY A 32 22.00 -1.83 4.95
N TRP A 33 21.10 -1.68 5.93
CA TRP A 33 20.47 -2.82 6.61
C TRP A 33 19.68 -3.71 5.65
N TYR A 34 19.01 -3.12 4.66
CA TYR A 34 18.34 -3.87 3.61
C TYR A 34 19.32 -4.60 2.68
N ASN A 35 20.36 -3.89 2.23
CA ASN A 35 21.37 -4.42 1.31
C ASN A 35 22.15 -5.59 1.92
N ASP A 36 22.42 -5.58 3.24
CA ASP A 36 23.10 -6.66 3.94
C ASP A 36 22.30 -7.99 3.97
N TYR A 37 20.99 -7.95 3.70
CA TYR A 37 20.08 -9.11 3.70
C TYR A 37 19.64 -9.59 2.30
N VAL A 38 20.05 -8.92 1.22
CA VAL A 38 19.63 -9.28 -0.15
C VAL A 38 20.81 -9.60 -1.05
N THR A 39 20.56 -10.39 -2.09
CA THR A 39 21.58 -10.66 -3.11
C THR A 39 21.79 -9.43 -4.01
N LYS A 40 23.00 -9.30 -4.55
CA LYS A 40 23.45 -8.20 -5.44
C LYS A 40 22.45 -7.70 -6.51
N PRO A 41 21.58 -8.54 -7.13
CA PRO A 41 20.60 -8.09 -8.10
C PRO A 41 19.35 -7.38 -7.52
N PHE A 42 19.24 -7.31 -6.19
CA PHE A 42 18.20 -6.58 -5.44
C PHE A 42 18.77 -5.43 -4.58
N GLU A 43 20.09 -5.36 -4.37
CA GLU A 43 20.75 -4.25 -3.68
C GLU A 43 20.40 -2.88 -4.31
N PHE A 44 19.95 -1.92 -3.49
CA PHE A 44 19.83 -0.53 -3.90
C PHE A 44 21.22 0.13 -4.01
N LYS A 45 21.38 1.05 -4.97
CA LYS A 45 22.65 1.75 -5.25
C LYS A 45 22.64 3.17 -4.67
N TYR A 46 22.27 3.25 -3.39
CA TYR A 46 22.33 4.46 -2.57
C TYR A 46 23.43 4.34 -1.51
N ASP A 47 23.63 5.40 -0.73
CA ASP A 47 24.51 5.33 0.43
C ASP A 47 23.95 4.34 1.48
N ARG A 48 24.83 3.76 2.29
CA ARG A 48 24.43 2.81 3.35
C ARG A 48 23.54 3.48 4.39
N ASP A 49 23.81 4.73 4.70
CA ASP A 49 23.09 5.51 5.69
C ASP A 49 21.93 6.33 5.09
N THR A 50 21.59 6.14 3.82
CA THR A 50 20.35 6.69 3.22
C THR A 50 19.12 6.20 3.97
N LEU A 51 18.27 7.14 4.38
CA LEU A 51 17.01 6.87 5.06
C LEU A 51 15.95 6.33 4.08
N ALA A 52 15.28 5.27 4.50
CA ALA A 52 14.10 4.74 3.83
C ALA A 52 13.01 4.38 4.84
N PHE A 53 11.78 4.23 4.36
CA PHE A 53 10.63 3.77 5.15
C PHE A 53 9.92 2.64 4.43
N ILE A 54 9.58 1.56 5.13
CA ILE A 54 8.56 0.61 4.67
C ILE A 54 7.17 1.18 5.01
N LEU A 55 6.23 1.04 4.07
CA LEU A 55 4.84 1.40 4.25
C LEU A 55 4.00 0.12 4.33
N ILE A 56 3.16 0.00 5.36
CA ILE A 56 2.26 -1.13 5.55
C ILE A 56 0.81 -0.68 5.71
N SER A 57 -0.13 -1.50 5.24
CA SER A 57 -1.56 -1.33 5.50
C SER A 57 -2.01 -2.24 6.64
N THR A 58 -2.58 -1.67 7.70
CA THR A 58 -3.31 -2.38 8.76
C THR A 58 -4.67 -2.89 8.24
N PRO A 59 -5.45 -3.68 9.01
CA PRO A 59 -6.81 -4.05 8.63
C PRO A 59 -7.65 -2.81 8.26
N SER A 60 -7.68 -1.82 9.15
CA SER A 60 -8.49 -0.60 9.04
C SER A 60 -8.21 0.28 7.81
N MET A 61 -7.15 0.01 7.04
CA MET A 61 -6.91 0.69 5.75
C MET A 61 -8.07 0.48 4.78
N PHE A 62 -8.72 -0.69 4.80
CA PHE A 62 -9.76 -1.00 3.83
C PHE A 62 -10.96 -0.06 4.00
N GLU A 63 -11.43 0.10 5.23
CA GLU A 63 -12.55 0.99 5.56
C GLU A 63 -12.15 2.48 5.57
N LYS A 64 -10.94 2.84 6.03
CA LYS A 64 -10.50 4.25 6.18
C LYS A 64 -9.90 4.88 4.92
N ALA A 65 -9.40 4.08 3.98
CA ALA A 65 -8.74 4.57 2.77
C ALA A 65 -9.40 3.98 1.51
N PHE A 66 -9.48 2.66 1.42
CA PHE A 66 -9.88 2.00 0.17
C PHE A 66 -11.35 2.20 -0.19
N LEU A 67 -12.26 2.05 0.78
CA LEU A 67 -13.69 2.31 0.54
C LEU A 67 -13.90 3.79 0.11
N PRO A 68 -13.49 4.82 0.89
CA PRO A 68 -13.51 6.23 0.44
C PRO A 68 -12.92 6.44 -0.96
N PHE A 69 -11.80 5.78 -1.29
CA PHE A 69 -11.19 5.86 -2.61
C PHE A 69 -12.07 5.25 -3.72
N LEU A 70 -12.70 4.09 -3.50
CA LEU A 70 -13.61 3.46 -4.47
C LEU A 70 -14.80 4.37 -4.85
N GLY A 71 -15.31 5.15 -3.90
CA GLY A 71 -16.39 6.11 -4.11
C GLY A 71 -15.97 7.39 -4.84
N SER A 72 -14.67 7.62 -5.03
CA SER A 72 -14.13 8.84 -5.64
C SER A 72 -13.90 8.70 -7.15
N GLU A 73 -13.93 9.82 -7.87
CA GLU A 73 -13.58 9.89 -9.31
C GLU A 73 -12.13 9.44 -9.61
N LEU A 74 -11.27 9.38 -8.58
CA LEU A 74 -9.89 8.92 -8.70
C LEU A 74 -9.79 7.40 -8.94
N CYS A 75 -10.82 6.62 -8.59
CA CYS A 75 -10.89 5.18 -8.84
C CYS A 75 -11.41 4.89 -10.27
N ALA A 76 -10.57 5.13 -11.27
CA ALA A 76 -10.94 5.05 -12.68
C ALA A 76 -10.12 3.99 -13.48
N GLY A 77 -10.57 3.70 -14.70
CA GLY A 77 -9.81 2.87 -15.65
C GLY A 77 -9.73 1.38 -15.31
N THR A 78 -8.63 0.74 -15.72
CA THR A 78 -8.49 -0.74 -15.75
C THR A 78 -7.40 -1.31 -14.81
N ARG A 79 -6.69 -0.45 -14.07
CA ARG A 79 -5.75 -0.90 -13.01
C ARG A 79 -6.51 -1.45 -11.80
N ASP A 80 -5.88 -2.35 -11.05
CA ASP A 80 -6.47 -2.84 -9.79
C ASP A 80 -6.75 -1.67 -8.83
N PRO A 81 -7.98 -1.53 -8.30
CA PRO A 81 -8.33 -0.40 -7.44
C PRO A 81 -7.50 -0.27 -6.17
N ILE A 82 -6.98 -1.36 -5.60
CA ILE A 82 -6.11 -1.27 -4.42
C ILE A 82 -4.79 -0.62 -4.82
N ASP A 83 -4.18 -1.04 -5.93
CA ASP A 83 -2.92 -0.48 -6.41
C ASP A 83 -3.05 1.03 -6.70
N GLN A 84 -4.20 1.46 -7.20
CA GLN A 84 -4.53 2.87 -7.41
C GLN A 84 -4.71 3.63 -6.08
N CYS A 85 -5.38 3.02 -5.10
CA CYS A 85 -5.53 3.59 -3.76
C CYS A 85 -4.15 3.77 -3.08
N MET A 86 -3.27 2.77 -3.14
CA MET A 86 -1.91 2.86 -2.58
C MET A 86 -1.13 4.00 -3.24
N ASP A 87 -1.15 4.07 -4.57
CA ASP A 87 -0.49 5.11 -5.36
C ASP A 87 -1.01 6.52 -5.01
N HIS A 88 -2.33 6.68 -4.80
CA HIS A 88 -2.93 7.94 -4.35
C HIS A 88 -2.42 8.38 -2.96
N HIS A 89 -2.52 7.51 -1.96
CA HIS A 89 -2.14 7.85 -0.59
C HIS A 89 -0.62 8.06 -0.45
N PHE A 90 0.20 7.28 -1.16
CA PHE A 90 1.65 7.41 -1.06
C PHE A 90 2.18 8.61 -1.85
N LYS A 91 1.56 8.98 -2.98
CA LYS A 91 1.87 10.27 -3.64
C LYS A 91 1.51 11.46 -2.75
N ARG A 92 0.40 11.40 -2.02
CA ARG A 92 0.06 12.43 -1.01
C ARG A 92 1.05 12.50 0.14
N ALA A 93 1.58 11.36 0.59
CA ALA A 93 2.65 11.32 1.57
C ALA A 93 3.95 11.96 1.04
N VAL A 94 4.34 11.66 -0.21
CA VAL A 94 5.49 12.30 -0.88
C VAL A 94 5.29 13.82 -1.02
N GLN A 95 4.08 14.27 -1.36
CA GLN A 95 3.75 15.70 -1.50
C GLN A 95 3.93 16.51 -0.20
N ALA A 96 3.95 15.87 0.97
CA ALA A 96 4.24 16.55 2.24
C ALA A 96 5.71 17.02 2.37
N PHE A 97 6.59 16.60 1.45
CA PHE A 97 8.03 16.85 1.49
C PHE A 97 8.53 17.57 0.23
N ALA A 98 8.00 18.77 -0.03
CA ALA A 98 8.23 19.54 -1.26
C ALA A 98 9.70 19.97 -1.55
N GLY A 99 10.67 19.56 -0.74
CA GLY A 99 12.11 19.79 -0.94
C GLY A 99 12.98 18.53 -0.90
N GLU A 100 12.40 17.33 -0.71
CA GLU A 100 13.15 16.07 -0.58
C GLU A 100 13.16 15.28 -1.89
N GLU A 101 14.27 14.62 -2.22
CA GLU A 101 14.34 13.71 -3.35
C GLU A 101 13.86 12.31 -2.95
N ILE A 102 12.55 12.08 -3.06
CA ILE A 102 11.93 10.80 -2.66
C ILE A 102 11.72 9.87 -3.85
N GLU A 103 12.19 8.63 -3.74
CA GLU A 103 11.75 7.52 -4.61
C GLU A 103 10.68 6.68 -3.91
N LEU A 104 9.50 6.55 -4.54
CA LEU A 104 8.46 5.60 -4.17
C LEU A 104 8.61 4.33 -5.01
N ILE A 105 8.61 3.17 -4.36
CA ILE A 105 8.60 1.84 -5.00
C ILE A 105 7.51 1.00 -4.35
N HIS A 106 6.50 0.59 -5.11
CA HIS A 106 5.40 -0.25 -4.61
C HIS A 106 5.77 -1.73 -4.51
N ASP A 107 5.02 -2.50 -3.72
CA ASP A 107 5.16 -3.95 -3.62
C ASP A 107 4.87 -4.67 -4.95
N TYR A 108 4.03 -4.10 -5.81
CA TYR A 108 3.75 -4.62 -7.15
C TYR A 108 4.75 -4.18 -8.24
N ASP A 109 5.69 -3.27 -7.95
CA ASP A 109 6.61 -2.75 -8.96
C ASP A 109 7.67 -3.77 -9.38
N MET A 110 7.73 -4.03 -10.69
CA MET A 110 8.71 -4.92 -11.33
C MET A 110 9.62 -4.15 -12.29
N ASN A 111 10.86 -4.61 -12.43
CA ASN A 111 11.77 -4.15 -13.48
C ASN A 111 11.46 -4.82 -14.84
N HIS A 112 12.19 -4.42 -15.89
CA HIS A 112 12.03 -4.96 -17.24
C HIS A 112 12.25 -6.48 -17.36
N MET A 113 12.99 -7.11 -16.43
CA MET A 113 13.17 -8.57 -16.34
C MET A 113 12.07 -9.28 -15.54
N ARG A 114 10.97 -8.58 -15.20
CA ARG A 114 9.88 -9.07 -14.30
C ARG A 114 10.38 -9.47 -12.90
N ARG A 115 11.53 -8.92 -12.46
CA ARG A 115 12.01 -9.05 -11.08
C ARG A 115 11.41 -7.93 -10.23
N PRO A 116 10.99 -8.19 -8.98
CA PRO A 116 10.65 -7.16 -8.01
C PRO A 116 11.67 -6.03 -7.96
N ARG A 117 11.21 -4.76 -7.90
CA ARG A 117 12.09 -3.62 -7.61
C ARG A 117 12.50 -3.57 -6.14
N VAL A 118 11.72 -4.18 -5.25
CA VAL A 118 11.96 -4.28 -3.81
C VAL A 118 11.45 -5.61 -3.25
N LEU A 119 12.23 -6.23 -2.37
CA LEU A 119 11.82 -7.36 -1.54
C LEU A 119 11.18 -6.84 -0.24
N VAL A 120 9.88 -6.55 -0.30
CA VAL A 120 9.17 -5.86 0.80
C VAL A 120 9.18 -6.62 2.13
N GLN A 121 9.25 -7.95 2.10
CA GLN A 121 9.38 -8.77 3.32
C GLN A 121 10.70 -8.52 4.05
N THR A 122 11.81 -8.39 3.31
CA THR A 122 13.12 -8.02 3.87
C THR A 122 13.09 -6.59 4.41
N ALA A 123 12.51 -5.63 3.67
CA ALA A 123 12.38 -4.25 4.13
C ALA A 123 11.53 -4.15 5.42
N GLY A 124 10.45 -4.92 5.53
CA GLY A 124 9.65 -5.02 6.76
C GLY A 124 10.37 -5.71 7.93
N HIS A 125 11.32 -6.60 7.67
CA HIS A 125 12.17 -7.21 8.70
C HIS A 125 13.18 -6.19 9.23
N VAL A 126 13.99 -5.58 8.36
CA VAL A 126 15.11 -4.70 8.76
C VAL A 126 14.69 -3.31 9.28
N SER A 127 13.41 -2.98 9.16
CA SER A 127 12.81 -1.79 9.78
C SER A 127 12.17 -2.06 11.15
N GLY A 128 12.20 -3.32 11.62
CA GLY A 128 11.53 -3.75 12.84
C GLY A 128 10.01 -3.93 12.73
N ALA A 129 9.40 -3.71 11.56
CA ALA A 129 7.93 -3.69 11.40
C ALA A 129 7.30 -5.08 11.60
N ALA A 130 7.85 -6.11 10.95
CA ALA A 130 7.32 -7.46 11.04
C ALA A 130 8.42 -8.49 10.85
N PHE A 131 8.49 -9.50 11.72
CA PHE A 131 9.51 -10.54 11.62
C PHE A 131 9.22 -11.40 10.39
N TYR A 132 10.18 -11.42 9.45
CA TYR A 132 10.14 -12.29 8.27
C TYR A 132 10.66 -13.69 8.60
N TYR A 133 9.75 -14.65 8.74
CA TYR A 133 10.08 -16.06 8.97
C TYR A 133 10.37 -16.75 7.64
N GLN A 134 11.48 -17.46 7.60
CA GLN A 134 11.98 -18.22 6.45
C GLN A 134 12.28 -19.66 6.86
N ARG A 135 12.60 -20.52 5.89
CA ARG A 135 13.09 -21.89 6.18
C ARG A 135 14.26 -21.89 7.16
N SER A 136 15.19 -20.95 6.97
CA SER A 136 16.37 -20.72 7.81
C SER A 136 16.06 -20.19 9.22
N SER A 137 14.81 -19.80 9.52
CA SER A 137 14.37 -19.37 10.86
C SER A 137 14.00 -20.54 11.78
N VAL A 138 14.01 -21.78 11.28
CA VAL A 138 13.65 -23.00 12.03
C VAL A 138 14.91 -23.79 12.36
N THR A 139 15.12 -24.15 13.63
CA THR A 139 16.34 -24.86 14.08
C THR A 139 16.43 -26.29 13.52
N GLN A 140 15.29 -26.99 13.41
CA GLN A 140 15.20 -28.35 12.86
C GLN A 140 14.29 -28.35 11.64
N ASP A 141 14.85 -28.10 10.46
CA ASP A 141 14.15 -28.11 9.17
C ASP A 141 13.40 -29.44 8.92
N PRO A 142 12.06 -29.47 8.97
CA PRO A 142 11.28 -30.69 8.76
C PRO A 142 10.97 -30.96 7.28
N TRP A 143 11.36 -30.07 6.37
CA TRP A 143 10.94 -30.13 4.98
C TRP A 143 11.96 -30.90 4.11
N PRO A 144 11.51 -31.61 3.05
CA PRO A 144 12.43 -32.21 2.09
C PRO A 144 13.35 -31.15 1.47
N LYS A 145 14.64 -31.48 1.27
CA LYS A 145 15.63 -30.55 0.70
C LYS A 145 15.23 -29.92 -0.65
N LYS A 146 14.42 -30.63 -1.45
CA LYS A 146 13.92 -30.17 -2.76
C LYS A 146 12.59 -29.39 -2.69
N LYS A 147 11.93 -29.30 -1.53
CA LYS A 147 10.69 -28.54 -1.36
C LYS A 147 11.06 -27.07 -1.13
N SER A 148 10.64 -26.18 -2.04
CA SER A 148 10.71 -24.73 -1.78
C SER A 148 9.70 -24.36 -0.69
N ILE A 149 10.13 -23.50 0.23
CA ILE A 149 9.33 -22.98 1.34
C ILE A 149 9.44 -21.46 1.29
N HIS A 150 8.37 -20.79 0.86
CA HIS A 150 8.31 -19.34 0.79
C HIS A 150 8.13 -18.78 2.21
N GLY A 151 8.91 -17.76 2.54
CA GLY A 151 8.81 -17.08 3.83
C GLY A 151 7.55 -16.23 3.97
N VAL A 152 7.19 -15.91 5.21
CA VAL A 152 6.03 -15.08 5.56
C VAL A 152 6.39 -14.12 6.70
N SER A 153 5.95 -12.86 6.59
CA SER A 153 6.12 -11.87 7.65
C SER A 153 4.93 -11.89 8.59
N ILE A 154 5.18 -11.87 9.91
CA ILE A 154 4.14 -11.77 10.94
C ILE A 154 4.39 -10.50 11.74
N HIS A 155 3.37 -9.64 11.82
CA HIS A 155 3.35 -8.39 12.58
C HIS A 155 2.99 -8.69 14.04
N PRO A 156 3.67 -8.10 15.04
CA PRO A 156 3.43 -8.43 16.45
C PRO A 156 2.01 -8.12 16.93
N LYS A 157 1.32 -7.16 16.32
CA LYS A 157 -0.07 -6.78 16.67
C LYS A 157 -1.15 -7.42 15.80
N PHE A 158 -0.85 -7.67 14.52
CA PHE A 158 -1.86 -8.03 13.52
C PHE A 158 -1.68 -9.46 13.01
N GLY A 159 -0.67 -10.19 13.50
CA GLY A 159 -0.31 -11.49 12.96
C GLY A 159 -0.01 -11.36 11.47
N GLY A 160 -0.74 -12.09 10.62
CA GLY A 160 -0.69 -11.93 9.17
C GLY A 160 -1.77 -11.01 8.57
N TRP A 161 -2.59 -10.32 9.37
CA TRP A 161 -3.65 -9.40 8.90
C TRP A 161 -3.11 -8.00 8.57
N PHE A 162 -2.11 -7.94 7.70
CA PHE A 162 -1.57 -6.70 7.16
C PHE A 162 -1.07 -6.91 5.72
N GLY A 163 -0.64 -5.83 5.08
CA GLY A 163 0.04 -5.89 3.78
C GLY A 163 1.25 -4.96 3.77
N LEU A 164 2.39 -5.44 3.29
CA LEU A 164 3.56 -4.62 2.96
C LEU A 164 3.30 -4.00 1.56
N ARG A 165 3.33 -2.67 1.44
CA ARG A 165 2.79 -1.94 0.26
C ARG A 165 3.82 -1.22 -0.59
N GLY A 166 5.03 -1.03 -0.07
CA GLY A 166 6.09 -0.33 -0.78
C GLY A 166 7.03 0.38 0.17
N ILE A 167 8.05 1.03 -0.41
CA ILE A 167 9.02 1.83 0.33
C ILE A 167 9.09 3.26 -0.20
N LEU A 168 9.48 4.19 0.68
CA LEU A 168 9.96 5.52 0.33
C LEU A 168 11.47 5.57 0.61
N ILE A 169 12.27 6.04 -0.33
CA ILE A 169 13.72 6.27 -0.16
C ILE A 169 13.98 7.78 -0.25
N PHE A 170 14.49 8.38 0.81
CA PHE A 170 14.83 9.80 0.89
C PHE A 170 16.29 9.97 0.48
N LYS A 171 16.55 10.12 -0.83
CA LYS A 171 17.88 9.95 -1.44
C LYS A 171 18.95 10.88 -0.87
N ASN A 172 18.54 12.07 -0.46
CA ASN A 172 19.38 13.14 0.09
C ASN A 172 19.45 13.15 1.63
N VAL A 173 18.75 12.24 2.33
CA VAL A 173 18.71 12.19 3.80
C VAL A 173 19.59 11.05 4.32
N ILE A 174 20.65 11.43 5.04
CA ILE A 174 21.72 10.53 5.53
C ILE A 174 21.69 10.48 7.07
N VAL A 175 21.49 9.29 7.63
CA VAL A 175 21.14 9.08 9.06
C VAL A 175 22.12 8.12 9.78
N PRO A 176 23.43 8.40 9.81
CA PRO A 176 24.47 7.46 10.25
C PRO A 176 24.30 7.01 11.71
N THR A 177 23.72 7.84 12.57
CA THR A 177 23.48 7.54 13.98
C THR A 177 22.09 6.99 14.30
N MET A 178 21.22 6.74 13.30
CA MET A 178 19.88 6.19 13.57
C MET A 178 19.99 4.78 14.17
N PRO A 179 19.40 4.53 15.36
CA PRO A 179 19.46 3.22 16.00
C PRO A 179 18.62 2.18 15.25
N HIS A 180 19.14 0.95 15.15
CA HIS A 180 18.38 -0.18 14.61
C HIS A 180 17.49 -0.79 15.69
N VAL A 181 16.19 -0.89 15.40
CA VAL A 181 15.22 -1.62 16.23
C VAL A 181 14.91 -2.92 15.50
N PRO A 182 15.35 -4.10 15.99
CA PRO A 182 15.10 -5.37 15.33
C PRO A 182 13.61 -5.75 15.44
N PRO A 183 13.09 -6.57 14.50
CA PRO A 183 11.71 -7.03 14.57
C PRO A 183 11.54 -8.05 15.70
N GLN A 184 10.36 -8.06 16.31
CA GLN A 184 10.06 -8.97 17.40
C GLN A 184 9.84 -10.41 16.88
N ASP A 185 10.70 -11.36 17.27
CA ASP A 185 10.37 -12.79 17.15
C ASP A 185 9.24 -13.09 18.16
N VAL A 186 8.10 -13.55 17.63
CA VAL A 186 6.85 -13.79 18.37
C VAL A 186 6.41 -15.25 18.31
N LEU A 187 7.20 -16.13 17.67
CA LEU A 187 6.84 -17.53 17.41
C LEU A 187 7.84 -18.50 18.05
N SER A 188 7.34 -19.58 18.66
CA SER A 188 8.16 -20.77 18.94
C SER A 188 8.57 -21.47 17.65
N ASP A 189 9.60 -22.33 17.68
CA ASP A 189 10.04 -23.05 16.47
C ASP A 189 8.93 -23.97 15.91
N GLU A 190 8.05 -24.51 16.75
CA GLU A 190 6.84 -25.22 16.32
C GLU A 190 5.87 -24.30 15.56
N GLN A 191 5.64 -23.09 16.08
CA GLN A 191 4.79 -22.09 15.40
C GLN A 191 5.43 -21.58 14.10
N LYS A 192 6.76 -21.48 14.01
CA LYS A 192 7.49 -21.16 12.77
C LYS A 192 7.26 -22.23 11.71
N ILE A 193 7.36 -23.51 12.08
CA ILE A 193 7.03 -24.64 11.19
C ILE A 193 5.55 -24.59 10.77
N GLU A 194 4.65 -24.33 11.72
CA GLU A 194 3.21 -24.27 11.46
C GLU A 194 2.84 -23.13 10.50
N VAL A 195 3.30 -21.89 10.75
CA VAL A 195 2.96 -20.74 9.91
C VAL A 195 3.50 -20.89 8.49
N LEU A 196 4.71 -21.43 8.33
CA LEU A 196 5.30 -21.70 7.02
C LEU A 196 4.54 -22.80 6.28
N ASN A 197 4.06 -23.84 6.98
CA ASN A 197 3.19 -24.87 6.38
C ASN A 197 1.82 -24.30 5.98
N ARG A 198 1.14 -23.57 6.88
CA ARG A 198 -0.17 -22.93 6.60
C ARG A 198 -0.06 -21.94 5.44
N PHE A 199 0.99 -21.12 5.39
CA PHE A 199 1.20 -20.19 4.28
C PHE A 199 1.47 -20.91 2.94
N ASN A 200 2.37 -21.90 2.91
CA ASN A 200 2.73 -22.58 1.65
C ASN A 200 1.67 -23.59 1.15
N GLY A 201 0.84 -24.16 2.04
CA GLY A 201 -0.21 -25.12 1.67
C GLY A 201 -1.61 -24.52 1.55
N ASN A 202 -1.92 -23.51 2.38
CA ASN A 202 -3.29 -23.21 2.81
C ASN A 202 -3.67 -21.72 2.79
N TRP A 203 -2.81 -20.81 2.34
CA TRP A 203 -2.95 -19.33 2.50
C TRP A 203 -4.33 -18.72 2.22
N ARG A 204 -5.17 -19.34 1.38
CA ARG A 204 -6.53 -18.89 1.06
C ARG A 204 -7.53 -18.98 2.21
N ASP A 205 -7.36 -19.91 3.16
CA ASP A 205 -8.22 -19.96 4.33
C ASP A 205 -7.93 -18.82 5.33
N GLY A 206 -6.73 -18.21 5.21
CA GLY A 206 -6.27 -17.10 6.05
C GLY A 206 -5.72 -17.55 7.41
N THR A 207 -5.78 -18.84 7.77
CA THR A 207 -5.47 -19.34 9.11
C THR A 207 -4.01 -19.17 9.54
N PHE A 208 -3.09 -18.91 8.61
CA PHE A 208 -1.70 -18.56 8.94
C PHE A 208 -1.59 -17.18 9.62
N ARG A 209 -2.60 -16.32 9.47
CA ARG A 209 -2.59 -14.95 10.00
C ARG A 209 -2.85 -14.92 11.50
N ASP A 210 -3.63 -15.88 11.99
CA ASP A 210 -4.01 -16.07 13.39
C ASP A 210 -3.06 -17.03 14.13
N ILE A 211 -1.77 -17.05 13.75
CA ILE A 211 -0.73 -17.87 14.45
C ILE A 211 -0.42 -17.34 15.86
N ILE A 212 -0.72 -16.05 16.10
CA ILE A 212 -0.71 -15.38 17.39
C ILE A 212 -2.08 -14.74 17.63
N PRO A 213 -2.45 -14.40 18.89
CA PRO A 213 -3.54 -13.47 19.15
C PRO A 213 -3.28 -12.13 18.45
N VAL A 214 -4.32 -11.53 17.87
CA VAL A 214 -4.22 -10.27 17.11
C VAL A 214 -5.12 -9.19 17.72
N GLU A 215 -4.68 -7.94 17.67
CA GLU A 215 -5.45 -6.77 18.10
C GLU A 215 -6.62 -6.46 17.14
N ASP A 216 -6.40 -6.70 15.85
CA ASP A 216 -7.39 -6.47 14.78
C ASP A 216 -7.16 -7.45 13.62
N SER A 217 -8.19 -7.70 12.83
CA SER A 217 -8.18 -8.64 11.69
C SER A 217 -9.05 -8.14 10.55
N TYR A 218 -8.87 -8.69 9.33
CA TYR A 218 -9.61 -8.16 8.20
C TYR A 218 -11.13 -8.42 8.33
N SER A 219 -11.92 -7.37 8.06
CA SER A 219 -13.38 -7.44 8.11
C SER A 219 -13.94 -8.51 7.15
N PRO A 220 -15.15 -9.06 7.39
CA PRO A 220 -15.74 -10.05 6.47
C PRO A 220 -15.83 -9.56 5.02
N VAL A 221 -16.05 -8.26 4.83
CA VAL A 221 -16.08 -7.60 3.50
C VAL A 221 -14.67 -7.53 2.90
N GLN A 222 -13.67 -7.06 3.66
CA GLN A 222 -12.27 -7.01 3.24
C GLN A 222 -11.71 -8.40 2.89
N ARG A 223 -12.04 -9.43 3.70
CA ARG A 223 -11.71 -10.84 3.44
C ARG A 223 -12.36 -11.33 2.15
N THR A 224 -13.63 -11.03 1.94
CA THR A 224 -14.34 -11.36 0.71
C THR A 224 -13.65 -10.72 -0.49
N TYR A 225 -13.36 -9.41 -0.42
CA TYR A 225 -12.69 -8.67 -1.49
C TYR A 225 -11.33 -9.26 -1.90
N PHE A 226 -10.46 -9.55 -0.94
CA PHE A 226 -9.13 -10.10 -1.24
C PHE A 226 -9.14 -11.60 -1.58
N ASN A 227 -10.18 -12.35 -1.18
CA ASN A 227 -10.37 -13.73 -1.64
C ASN A 227 -11.02 -13.81 -3.03
N THR A 228 -11.76 -12.79 -3.45
CA THR A 228 -12.20 -12.64 -4.83
C THR A 228 -11.02 -12.36 -5.76
N TRP A 229 -10.90 -13.15 -6.82
CA TRP A 229 -9.88 -12.96 -7.86
C TRP A 229 -10.06 -11.62 -8.58
N PRO A 230 -8.99 -10.90 -8.98
CA PRO A 230 -9.10 -9.58 -9.61
C PRO A 230 -10.07 -9.52 -10.80
N LYS A 231 -10.05 -10.54 -11.67
CA LYS A 231 -10.95 -10.67 -12.83
C LYS A 231 -12.44 -10.76 -12.45
N ASP A 232 -12.75 -11.22 -11.24
CA ASP A 232 -14.09 -11.46 -10.73
C ASP A 232 -14.51 -10.38 -9.70
N ARG A 233 -13.65 -9.39 -9.39
CA ARG A 233 -13.93 -8.32 -8.41
C ARG A 233 -14.96 -7.30 -8.88
N LYS A 234 -15.21 -7.15 -10.19
CA LYS A 234 -16.05 -6.07 -10.72
C LYS A 234 -17.45 -6.01 -10.06
N PRO A 235 -18.24 -7.09 -9.96
CA PRO A 235 -19.56 -7.04 -9.32
C PRO A 235 -19.48 -6.64 -7.84
N LEU A 236 -18.45 -7.10 -7.13
CA LEU A 236 -18.23 -6.73 -5.73
C LEU A 236 -17.84 -5.24 -5.59
N ILE A 237 -17.05 -4.68 -6.50
CA ILE A 237 -16.69 -3.26 -6.50
C ILE A 237 -17.92 -2.38 -6.73
N GLU A 238 -18.79 -2.73 -7.69
CA GLU A 238 -20.02 -1.94 -7.90
C GLU A 238 -20.95 -2.03 -6.68
N GLN A 239 -21.12 -3.22 -6.07
CA GLN A 239 -21.88 -3.37 -4.83
C GLN A 239 -21.34 -2.48 -3.70
N LEU A 240 -20.01 -2.47 -3.48
CA LEU A 240 -19.38 -1.62 -2.47
C LEU A 240 -19.63 -0.12 -2.72
N LYS A 241 -19.60 0.32 -3.97
CA LYS A 241 -19.92 1.71 -4.34
C LYS A 241 -21.38 2.05 -4.06
N GLU A 242 -22.31 1.16 -4.42
CA GLU A 242 -23.74 1.37 -4.12
C GLU A 242 -24.00 1.46 -2.62
N ASP A 243 -23.38 0.61 -1.82
CA ASP A 243 -23.60 0.58 -0.37
C ASP A 243 -23.03 1.83 0.32
N MET A 244 -21.91 2.35 -0.18
CA MET A 244 -21.39 3.66 0.24
C MET A 244 -22.31 4.83 -0.13
N LEU A 245 -22.88 4.82 -1.34
CA LEU A 245 -23.83 5.85 -1.76
C LEU A 245 -25.08 5.86 -0.87
N LYS A 246 -25.62 4.67 -0.52
CA LYS A 246 -26.73 4.53 0.43
C LYS A 246 -26.36 5.08 1.81
N ALA A 247 -25.22 4.68 2.38
CA ALA A 247 -24.76 5.15 3.69
C ALA A 247 -24.56 6.67 3.76
N SER A 248 -24.05 7.29 2.68
CA SER A 248 -23.93 8.75 2.59
C SER A 248 -25.29 9.47 2.44
N GLY A 249 -26.26 8.85 1.76
CA GLY A 249 -27.62 9.37 1.64
C GLY A 249 -28.41 9.30 2.94
N GLU A 250 -28.26 8.23 3.71
CA GLU A 250 -28.93 8.04 5.01
C GLU A 250 -28.43 9.05 6.06
N LEU A 251 -27.15 9.41 6.05
CA LEU A 251 -26.60 10.50 6.89
C LEU A 251 -27.13 11.89 6.50
N GLY A 252 -27.60 12.08 5.27
CA GLY A 252 -28.32 13.28 4.83
C GLY A 252 -29.82 13.27 5.16
N GLY A 253 -30.35 12.16 5.70
CA GLY A 253 -31.77 11.95 6.00
C GLY A 253 -32.19 12.22 7.45
N LEU A 254 -31.27 12.66 8.32
CA LEU A 254 -31.61 13.13 9.67
C LEU A 254 -32.27 14.51 9.58
N ASP A 255 -33.59 14.49 9.44
CA ASP A 255 -34.43 15.67 9.28
C ASP A 255 -34.30 16.62 10.49
N ILE A 256 -33.75 17.82 10.23
CA ILE A 256 -33.49 18.86 11.23
C ILE A 256 -34.81 19.40 11.85
N ASN A 257 -35.97 19.06 11.28
CA ASN A 257 -37.27 19.56 11.70
C ASN A 257 -37.83 18.94 13.00
N ASP A 258 -37.33 17.80 13.49
CA ASP A 258 -37.96 17.12 14.65
C ASP A 258 -37.44 17.56 16.04
N THR A 259 -36.46 18.48 16.09
CA THR A 259 -36.04 19.11 17.37
C THR A 259 -36.87 20.35 17.72
N THR A 260 -37.54 20.97 16.74
CA THR A 260 -38.27 22.24 16.93
C THR A 260 -39.70 22.06 17.46
N ARG A 261 -40.18 20.83 17.65
CA ARG A 261 -41.49 20.54 18.28
C ARG A 261 -41.47 20.46 19.81
N GLY A 262 -40.31 20.62 20.45
CA GLY A 262 -40.18 20.62 21.91
C GLY A 262 -40.22 21.99 22.60
N ILE A 263 -40.01 23.10 21.87
CA ILE A 263 -39.75 24.43 22.48
C ILE A 263 -40.54 25.54 21.79
N GLN A 264 -41.87 25.45 21.81
CA GLN A 264 -42.72 26.62 21.53
C GLN A 264 -44.05 26.60 22.29
N GLN A 265 -43.97 26.42 23.61
CA GLN A 265 -45.13 26.64 24.49
C GLN A 265 -44.77 27.17 25.89
N MET A 266 -44.00 28.26 25.98
CA MET A 266 -43.96 29.16 27.15
C MET A 266 -43.59 30.60 26.73
N SER A 267 -44.32 31.59 27.28
CA SER A 267 -44.02 33.06 27.41
C SER A 267 -43.27 33.76 26.26
N VAL A 268 -43.78 34.78 25.57
CA VAL A 268 -44.55 35.97 26.00
C VAL A 268 -43.91 36.72 27.17
N CYS A 269 -42.93 37.59 26.89
CA CYS A 269 -42.91 39.01 27.27
C CYS A 269 -41.67 39.74 26.71
N ASP A 270 -41.88 41.00 26.28
CA ASP A 270 -40.94 42.15 26.20
C ASP A 270 -39.59 42.04 25.41
N SER A 271 -39.00 43.10 24.85
CA SER A 271 -39.48 44.38 24.28
C SER A 271 -38.32 45.09 23.52
N ASN A 272 -38.65 46.00 22.57
CA ASN A 272 -37.83 47.09 22.03
C ASN A 272 -36.58 46.84 21.13
N GLY A 273 -36.39 47.68 20.10
CA GLY A 273 -35.12 47.92 19.37
C GLY A 273 -35.09 47.53 17.88
N THR A 274 -35.72 48.29 16.96
CA THR A 274 -35.09 49.34 16.09
C THR A 274 -34.18 48.81 14.95
N GLN A 275 -34.67 48.98 13.69
CA GLN A 275 -34.06 49.41 12.39
C GLN A 275 -32.52 49.26 12.16
N GLU A 276 -31.96 49.02 10.96
CA GLU A 276 -32.24 49.36 9.53
C GLU A 276 -31.84 48.16 8.60
N VAL A 277 -32.44 47.81 7.44
CA VAL A 277 -32.62 48.43 6.09
C VAL A 277 -31.36 48.53 5.19
N ALA A 278 -31.32 47.69 4.12
CA ALA A 278 -30.60 47.75 2.82
C ALA A 278 -30.49 46.29 2.27
N GLU A 279 -30.98 45.79 1.12
CA GLU A 279 -31.13 46.32 -0.27
C GLU A 279 -29.76 46.76 -0.86
N GLU A 280 -29.24 46.26 -2.00
CA GLU A 280 -29.86 45.79 -3.25
C GLU A 280 -28.92 44.88 -4.12
N ASN A 281 -29.51 44.03 -5.00
CA ASN A 281 -29.33 43.90 -6.48
C ASN A 281 -27.95 44.16 -7.19
N GLN A 282 -27.56 43.61 -8.37
CA GLN A 282 -28.04 42.54 -9.28
C GLN A 282 -27.03 42.26 -10.46
N THR A 283 -27.16 41.11 -11.14
CA THR A 283 -26.96 40.82 -12.60
C THR A 283 -25.65 41.03 -13.42
N ARG A 284 -25.31 39.96 -14.19
CA ARG A 284 -24.96 39.90 -15.65
C ARG A 284 -23.63 40.54 -16.16
N GLU A 285 -23.09 40.24 -17.36
CA GLU A 285 -23.48 39.36 -18.48
C GLU A 285 -22.25 38.76 -19.24
N GLU A 286 -22.50 38.03 -20.33
CA GLU A 286 -21.54 37.23 -21.13
C GLU A 286 -20.87 37.99 -22.30
N HIS A 287 -19.77 37.43 -22.84
CA HIS A 287 -19.32 37.34 -24.27
C HIS A 287 -17.80 37.03 -24.28
N GLY A 288 -17.18 36.21 -25.14
CA GLY A 288 -17.64 35.46 -26.32
C GLY A 288 -16.89 35.89 -27.59
N THR A 289 -16.02 35.04 -28.18
CA THR A 289 -15.69 34.89 -29.64
C THR A 289 -14.48 33.96 -29.89
N GLN A 290 -14.52 33.17 -30.98
CA GLN A 290 -13.46 32.27 -31.48
C GLN A 290 -12.72 32.80 -32.73
N VAL A 291 -11.43 32.45 -32.90
CA VAL A 291 -10.68 32.16 -34.17
C VAL A 291 -9.43 31.31 -33.78
N GLY A 292 -8.85 30.37 -34.53
CA GLY A 292 -9.25 29.67 -35.78
C GLY A 292 -8.06 29.28 -36.69
N ASN A 293 -8.01 28.02 -37.19
CA ASN A 293 -7.06 27.46 -38.21
C ASN A 293 -5.56 27.30 -37.80
N SER A 294 -4.73 26.40 -38.35
CA SER A 294 -4.84 25.46 -39.52
C SER A 294 -3.95 24.19 -39.39
N LYS A 295 -4.07 23.27 -40.36
CA LYS A 295 -3.48 21.90 -40.46
C LYS A 295 -2.05 21.85 -41.05
N GLN A 296 -1.29 20.78 -40.74
CA GLN A 296 -0.59 19.83 -41.66
C GLN A 296 0.26 18.85 -40.82
N ASN A 297 0.02 17.53 -40.88
CA ASN A 297 0.56 16.52 -41.80
C ASN A 297 2.09 16.29 -41.72
N GLU A 298 2.51 15.12 -41.23
CA GLU A 298 3.31 14.15 -42.02
C GLU A 298 3.34 12.77 -41.35
N GLU A 299 2.98 11.73 -42.12
CA GLU A 299 3.24 10.32 -41.79
C GLU A 299 4.53 9.89 -42.49
N LEU A 300 5.39 9.14 -41.80
CA LEU A 300 6.37 8.26 -42.47
C LEU A 300 6.37 6.89 -41.81
N ASN A 301 6.32 5.88 -42.67
CA ASN A 301 6.29 4.46 -42.36
C ASN A 301 7.42 3.77 -43.16
N VAL A 302 7.53 2.45 -43.02
CA VAL A 302 8.36 1.50 -43.77
C VAL A 302 9.65 1.03 -43.05
N ASP A 303 9.64 -0.27 -42.81
CA ASP A 303 10.71 -1.17 -42.38
C ASP A 303 12.01 -1.06 -43.21
N ASP A 304 13.15 -1.54 -42.67
CA ASP A 304 13.71 -2.83 -43.11
C ASP A 304 14.94 -3.32 -42.30
N LYS A 305 15.14 -4.65 -42.35
CA LYS A 305 16.40 -5.43 -42.31
C LYS A 305 17.19 -5.71 -41.00
N ARG A 306 17.27 -7.03 -40.78
CA ARG A 306 18.40 -7.89 -40.32
C ARG A 306 18.64 -7.92 -38.80
N GLU A 307 18.43 -9.05 -38.12
CA GLU A 307 18.93 -10.43 -38.38
C GLU A 307 20.42 -10.51 -38.72
N LEU A 308 21.26 -10.66 -37.67
CA LEU A 308 22.31 -11.68 -37.56
C LEU A 308 23.09 -11.45 -36.26
N GLU A 309 22.87 -12.31 -35.26
CA GLU A 309 23.96 -13.05 -34.57
C GLU A 309 23.38 -14.03 -33.54
N THR A 310 23.35 -15.30 -33.95
CA THR A 310 23.03 -16.45 -33.10
C THR A 310 24.31 -17.10 -32.59
N SER A 311 24.21 -17.77 -31.43
CA SER A 311 25.30 -18.38 -30.66
C SER A 311 26.20 -17.36 -29.92
N VAL A 312 26.59 -17.56 -28.67
CA VAL A 312 26.73 -18.82 -27.91
C VAL A 312 26.10 -18.70 -26.51
N LEU A 313 25.27 -19.68 -26.11
CA LEU A 313 25.19 -20.30 -24.77
C LEU A 313 23.97 -21.24 -24.68
N LYS A 314 24.10 -22.44 -25.26
CA LYS A 314 23.20 -23.57 -24.98
C LYS A 314 23.73 -24.36 -23.77
N SER A 315 23.16 -24.17 -22.58
CA SER A 315 22.92 -25.26 -21.60
C SER A 315 22.42 -24.77 -20.23
N CYS A 316 21.10 -24.82 -19.98
CA CYS A 316 20.60 -25.17 -18.64
C CYS A 316 19.13 -25.64 -18.73
N PRO A 317 18.79 -26.89 -18.40
CA PRO A 317 17.45 -27.44 -18.67
C PRO A 317 16.60 -27.61 -17.40
N TYR A 318 15.67 -26.68 -17.13
CA TYR A 318 14.55 -26.97 -16.21
C TYR A 318 13.23 -26.35 -16.70
N HIS A 319 12.30 -27.23 -17.11
CA HIS A 319 10.88 -26.89 -17.17
C HIS A 319 10.35 -26.71 -15.74
N LEU A 320 9.78 -25.54 -15.46
CA LEU A 320 8.98 -25.30 -14.27
C LEU A 320 7.51 -25.67 -14.54
N ASP A 321 7.22 -26.97 -14.56
CA ASP A 321 5.84 -27.46 -14.44
C ASP A 321 5.36 -27.28 -13.00
N GLY A 322 4.86 -26.07 -12.72
CA GLY A 322 4.47 -25.63 -11.39
C GLY A 322 3.92 -24.20 -11.43
N LYS A 323 2.87 -23.97 -12.23
CA LYS A 323 2.26 -22.64 -12.41
C LYS A 323 1.62 -22.11 -11.12
N LEU A 324 2.38 -21.36 -10.33
CA LEU A 324 1.81 -20.28 -9.51
C LEU A 324 1.25 -19.21 -10.47
N PRO A 325 -0.02 -18.76 -10.31
CA PRO A 325 -0.60 -17.77 -11.21
C PRO A 325 0.04 -16.40 -10.99
N GLN A 326 0.93 -15.97 -11.90
CA GLN A 326 1.53 -14.61 -11.94
C GLN A 326 0.52 -13.52 -12.33
N LYS A 327 -0.66 -13.48 -11.69
CA LYS A 327 -1.66 -12.41 -11.84
C LYS A 327 -2.19 -12.01 -10.46
N THR A 328 -1.46 -11.05 -9.87
CA THR A 328 -1.94 -10.03 -8.92
C THR A 328 -2.93 -10.49 -7.85
N ASN A 329 -2.48 -11.34 -6.93
CA ASN A 329 -3.07 -11.39 -5.59
C ASN A 329 -2.10 -10.75 -4.59
N ILE A 330 -2.61 -9.77 -3.84
CA ILE A 330 -1.89 -8.98 -2.81
C ILE A 330 -1.20 -9.87 -1.76
N TRP A 331 -1.69 -11.09 -1.59
CA TRP A 331 -1.19 -12.08 -0.65
C TRP A 331 0.18 -12.69 -0.96
N THR A 332 0.68 -12.51 -2.19
CA THR A 332 1.93 -13.10 -2.65
C THR A 332 2.92 -12.06 -3.15
N SER A 333 2.91 -10.84 -2.59
CA SER A 333 3.85 -9.78 -2.97
C SER A 333 5.30 -10.22 -2.67
N ASN A 334 6.01 -10.56 -3.76
CA ASN A 334 7.45 -10.78 -3.85
C ASN A 334 8.07 -11.76 -2.83
N THR A 335 7.39 -12.88 -2.59
CA THR A 335 7.96 -14.03 -1.89
C THR A 335 9.00 -14.73 -2.78
N VAL A 336 10.27 -14.33 -2.65
CA VAL A 336 11.40 -15.03 -3.30
C VAL A 336 12.15 -15.81 -2.21
N SER A 337 12.15 -17.14 -2.31
CA SER A 337 12.96 -17.98 -1.42
C SER A 337 14.45 -17.76 -1.70
N VAL A 338 15.19 -17.32 -0.70
CA VAL A 338 16.64 -17.05 -0.79
C VAL A 338 17.43 -18.32 -1.09
N ASP A 339 16.94 -19.49 -0.66
CA ASP A 339 17.51 -20.83 -0.93
C ASP A 339 17.39 -21.28 -2.40
N THR A 340 16.99 -20.39 -3.32
CA THR A 340 16.70 -20.70 -4.74
C THR A 340 17.33 -19.72 -5.74
N LEU A 341 18.35 -18.96 -5.32
CA LEU A 341 19.12 -18.04 -6.18
C LEU A 341 20.63 -18.27 -6.10
#